data_AF-A0A1H0CWZ5-F1
#
_entry.id   AF-A0A1H0CWZ5-F1
#
_cell.length_a   1.000
_cell.length_b   1.000
_cell.length_c   1.000
_cell.angle_alpha   90.00
_cell.angle_beta   90.00
_cell.angle_gamma   90.00
#
_symmetry.space_group_name_H-M   'P 1'
#
loop_
_entity.id
_entity.type
_entity.pdbx_description
1 polymer ?
#
loop_
_entity_poly.entity_id
_entity_poly.type
_entity_poly.pdbx_seq_one_letter_code
_entity_poly.pdbx_strand_id
1 'polypeptide(L)'
;MNRETLMVGSLRRRCAALLAALLTAACLSVVTAPPAAAAESYVVSYPLPARYYVDSSQSLTVGVTDFEPDVDPDQNVRTAEVRAVYPDGSSVEHEVTLTLLVPSATVPFPTQRRAPLAYSVTFFDADGDFLDQRAFTAEIIGWPSDLKAGWPTASRIRERTSYVVRGQVAGGARKVLVQRKATGTWITLGAGQSQANGSYAVKVDTRWVTTHRLRALVTETRTHNADVAAKPSALTVTRSYKPRPGTAWKPIHSSGFPGQRWTPCGAAPGVLTYRVNPARAPRGYLAEIRKAFAQVTAATGFGFRYAGTTTLVPLKPGSQAITRKADVTIAYATARMVPALRGGVIGVSPVASQYAYTDWWRVFAAAVVLDTQAGLAPGFGGGKATRGSVLIHELGHVMGLDHVSDRRQIMYPAITRAEARYANGDLRGLANVAVSRGCFPFEPNPYGRAGSTATARRLPPGPTRTVVHTVGLAP
;
A
#
# COMPACT_ATOMS: atom_id res chain seq x y z
N MET A 1 40.10 7.72 -76.02
CA MET A 1 39.64 6.33 -75.86
C MET A 1 38.18 6.34 -75.41
N ASN A 2 37.27 6.29 -76.40
CA ASN A 2 35.89 5.76 -76.55
C ASN A 2 35.05 5.39 -75.29
N ARG A 3 33.84 5.98 -75.09
CA ARG A 3 32.45 5.66 -75.58
C ARG A 3 31.70 4.67 -74.66
N GLU A 4 30.57 5.02 -74.01
CA GLU A 4 29.16 5.20 -74.47
C GLU A 4 28.28 3.90 -74.46
N THR A 5 27.13 3.95 -73.75
CA THR A 5 25.77 3.50 -74.18
C THR A 5 25.07 2.21 -73.63
N LEU A 6 24.09 2.44 -72.73
CA LEU A 6 22.64 2.02 -72.62
C LEU A 6 22.08 0.57 -72.39
N MET A 7 20.99 0.58 -71.57
CA MET A 7 19.71 -0.20 -71.54
C MET A 7 19.59 -1.52 -70.76
N VAL A 8 18.49 -1.93 -70.09
CA VAL A 8 17.20 -1.38 -69.54
C VAL A 8 16.49 -2.56 -68.80
N GLY A 9 15.61 -2.30 -67.81
CA GLY A 9 14.53 -3.24 -67.39
C GLY A 9 14.15 -3.23 -65.90
N SER A 10 13.51 -2.18 -65.37
CA SER A 10 12.07 -2.10 -64.99
C SER A 10 11.53 -3.12 -63.95
N LEU A 11 11.32 -2.65 -62.70
CA LEU A 11 10.42 -3.29 -61.72
C LEU A 11 9.72 -2.20 -60.88
N ARG A 12 8.67 -1.57 -61.43
CA ARG A 12 7.67 -0.81 -60.68
C ARG A 12 6.36 -0.67 -61.49
N ARG A 13 5.28 -1.15 -60.87
CA ARG A 13 3.83 -0.84 -61.03
C ARG A 13 2.94 -1.84 -61.81
N ARG A 14 1.78 -2.07 -61.16
CA ARG A 14 0.45 -2.50 -61.65
C ARG A 14 0.14 -4.01 -61.59
N CYS A 15 -0.67 -4.37 -60.58
CA CYS A 15 -2.03 -4.88 -60.82
C CYS A 15 -2.92 -4.58 -59.61
N ALA A 16 -4.04 -3.92 -59.90
CA ALA A 16 -5.14 -3.65 -59.00
C ALA A 16 -6.31 -4.56 -59.39
N ALA A 17 -7.08 -4.97 -58.38
CA ALA A 17 -8.52 -5.25 -58.36
C ALA A 17 -9.11 -6.39 -59.22
N LEU A 18 -9.82 -7.30 -58.55
CA LEU A 18 -11.13 -7.94 -58.86
C LEU A 18 -11.20 -9.25 -58.04
N LEU A 19 -12.27 -9.74 -57.40
CA LEU A 19 -13.58 -9.27 -56.92
C LEU A 19 -14.22 -10.54 -56.26
N ALA A 20 -15.12 -10.39 -55.28
CA ALA A 20 -16.05 -11.42 -54.74
C ALA A 20 -15.44 -12.58 -53.89
N ALA A 21 -16.01 -13.12 -52.81
CA ALA A 21 -17.25 -12.91 -52.04
C ALA A 21 -17.20 -13.74 -50.72
N LEU A 22 -18.19 -13.51 -49.84
CA LEU A 22 -18.70 -14.32 -48.69
C LEU A 22 -18.02 -14.08 -47.30
N LEU A 23 -18.69 -13.36 -46.38
CA LEU A 23 -19.62 -13.85 -45.31
C LEU A 23 -18.94 -14.90 -44.40
N THR A 24 -18.78 -14.76 -43.07
CA THR A 24 -19.81 -14.50 -42.03
C THR A 24 -19.09 -14.37 -40.66
N ALA A 25 -19.66 -13.55 -39.76
CA ALA A 25 -19.51 -13.45 -38.30
C ALA A 25 -18.44 -14.25 -37.51
N ALA A 26 -17.72 -13.58 -36.60
CA ALA A 26 -17.58 -13.97 -35.18
C ALA A 26 -16.69 -13.01 -34.35
N CYS A 27 -17.22 -12.60 -33.20
CA CYS A 27 -16.57 -12.21 -31.93
C CYS A 27 -15.06 -11.97 -31.90
N LEU A 28 -14.63 -10.80 -31.41
CA LEU A 28 -13.40 -10.72 -30.59
C LEU A 28 -13.52 -9.64 -29.50
N SER A 29 -13.74 -10.10 -28.27
CA SER A 29 -13.49 -9.34 -27.06
C SER A 29 -12.00 -9.03 -26.95
N VAL A 30 -11.62 -7.75 -26.93
CA VAL A 30 -10.27 -7.33 -26.53
C VAL A 30 -10.38 -6.53 -25.25
N VAL A 31 -10.11 -7.21 -24.13
CA VAL A 31 -9.82 -6.59 -22.84
C VAL A 31 -8.40 -6.05 -22.92
N THR A 32 -8.24 -4.73 -22.97
CA THR A 32 -6.96 -4.06 -22.68
C THR A 32 -7.12 -3.20 -21.43
N ALA A 33 -6.19 -3.36 -20.50
CA ALA A 33 -6.09 -2.56 -19.28
C ALA A 33 -5.84 -1.08 -19.61
N PRO A 34 -6.31 -0.11 -18.79
CA PRO A 34 -6.17 1.30 -19.13
C PRO A 34 -4.75 1.81 -18.81
N PRO A 35 -4.12 2.60 -19.71
CA PRO A 35 -3.01 3.46 -19.34
C PRO A 35 -3.51 4.73 -18.63
N ALA A 36 -2.58 5.45 -18.04
CA ALA A 36 -2.83 6.60 -17.18
C ALA A 36 -3.38 7.83 -17.94
N ALA A 37 -4.43 8.44 -17.35
CA ALA A 37 -4.77 9.86 -17.39
C ALA A 37 -4.47 10.63 -18.70
N ALA A 38 -5.35 10.48 -19.67
CA ALA A 38 -5.80 11.58 -20.52
C ALA A 38 -7.31 11.73 -20.27
N ALA A 39 -7.80 12.96 -20.19
CA ALA A 39 -9.24 13.21 -20.18
C ALA A 39 -9.77 12.90 -21.58
N GLU A 40 -10.11 11.63 -21.82
CA GLU A 40 -10.82 11.21 -23.03
C GLU A 40 -12.31 11.45 -22.77
N SER A 41 -12.86 12.41 -23.47
CA SER A 41 -14.31 12.54 -23.69
C SER A 41 -14.80 11.23 -24.32
N TYR A 42 -15.57 10.44 -23.57
CA TYR A 42 -16.13 9.18 -24.06
C TYR A 42 -17.25 9.49 -25.06
N VAL A 43 -17.01 9.21 -26.34
CA VAL A 43 -18.06 9.14 -27.36
C VAL A 43 -18.66 7.73 -27.29
N VAL A 44 -19.95 7.60 -27.01
CA VAL A 44 -20.63 6.30 -26.94
C VAL A 44 -21.89 6.30 -27.79
N SER A 45 -22.09 5.16 -28.45
CA SER A 45 -23.01 4.88 -29.55
C SER A 45 -24.01 3.76 -29.15
N TYR A 46 -25.33 3.96 -29.35
CA TYR A 46 -26.44 2.95 -29.39
C TYR A 46 -27.14 2.45 -28.08
N PRO A 47 -28.24 1.63 -28.14
CA PRO A 47 -29.63 2.04 -27.91
C PRO A 47 -30.27 1.24 -26.74
N LEU A 48 -29.57 1.12 -25.62
CA LEU A 48 -30.03 0.45 -24.41
C LEU A 48 -29.93 1.38 -23.20
N PRO A 49 -30.68 1.16 -22.10
CA PRO A 49 -30.50 1.91 -20.86
C PRO A 49 -29.06 1.75 -20.40
N ALA A 50 -28.28 2.79 -20.65
CA ALA A 50 -26.86 2.78 -20.41
C ALA A 50 -26.55 3.39 -19.03
N ARG A 51 -25.58 2.76 -18.36
CA ARG A 51 -25.15 3.11 -17.01
C ARG A 51 -23.86 3.89 -17.09
N TYR A 52 -23.85 5.10 -16.54
CA TYR A 52 -22.73 6.02 -16.73
C TYR A 52 -22.11 6.50 -15.42
N TYR A 53 -20.81 6.76 -15.47
CA TYR A 53 -20.11 7.62 -14.51
C TYR A 53 -19.96 9.00 -15.15
N VAL A 54 -20.55 10.02 -14.52
CA VAL A 54 -20.53 11.40 -15.02
C VAL A 54 -19.24 12.06 -14.61
N ASP A 55 -18.49 12.68 -15.52
CA ASP A 55 -17.18 13.28 -15.23
C ASP A 55 -17.24 14.53 -14.33
N SER A 56 -16.09 15.16 -14.06
CA SER A 56 -16.00 16.35 -13.20
C SER A 56 -16.55 17.63 -13.82
N SER A 57 -16.76 17.64 -15.14
CA SER A 57 -17.43 18.74 -15.84
C SER A 57 -18.96 18.67 -15.67
N GLN A 58 -19.46 17.58 -15.09
CA GLN A 58 -20.88 17.30 -14.98
C GLN A 58 -21.55 17.34 -16.35
N SER A 59 -20.93 16.75 -17.37
CA SER A 59 -21.53 16.71 -18.71
C SER A 59 -21.58 15.30 -19.28
N LEU A 60 -22.56 15.04 -20.16
CA LEU A 60 -22.69 13.81 -20.93
C LEU A 60 -22.67 14.16 -22.40
N THR A 61 -21.78 13.52 -23.15
CA THR A 61 -21.77 13.56 -24.61
C THR A 61 -22.65 12.43 -25.13
N VAL A 62 -23.72 12.76 -25.83
CA VAL A 62 -24.63 11.80 -26.47
C VAL A 62 -24.28 11.77 -27.96
N GLY A 63 -23.92 10.60 -28.49
CA GLY A 63 -23.72 10.38 -29.93
C GLY A 63 -24.87 9.55 -30.52
N VAL A 64 -25.45 9.99 -31.64
CA VAL A 64 -26.46 9.22 -32.37
C VAL A 64 -25.80 8.56 -33.57
N THR A 65 -25.58 7.25 -33.49
CA THR A 65 -25.20 6.41 -34.64
C THR A 65 -26.41 5.55 -35.03
N ASP A 66 -26.46 4.96 -36.24
CA ASP A 66 -27.64 4.43 -36.98
C ASP A 66 -28.75 5.45 -37.17
N PHE A 67 -28.39 6.57 -37.76
CA PHE A 67 -29.34 7.31 -38.56
C PHE A 67 -29.40 6.65 -39.95
N GLU A 68 -30.27 5.65 -40.10
CA GLU A 68 -30.94 5.43 -41.38
C GLU A 68 -32.24 6.23 -41.29
N PRO A 69 -32.29 7.43 -41.88
CA PRO A 69 -33.54 8.16 -41.96
C PRO A 69 -34.58 7.28 -42.66
N ASP A 70 -35.78 7.18 -42.11
CA ASP A 70 -36.99 6.96 -42.92
C ASP A 70 -37.40 8.30 -43.58
N VAL A 71 -36.39 9.04 -44.03
CA VAL A 71 -36.46 10.41 -44.54
C VAL A 71 -35.91 10.37 -45.95
N ASP A 72 -36.62 11.04 -46.85
CA ASP A 72 -36.22 11.20 -48.24
C ASP A 72 -34.72 11.59 -48.33
N PRO A 73 -33.89 10.87 -49.11
CA PRO A 73 -32.46 11.17 -49.26
C PRO A 73 -32.15 12.60 -49.72
N ASP A 74 -33.15 13.35 -50.21
CA ASP A 74 -33.00 14.77 -50.57
C ASP A 74 -33.11 15.74 -49.36
N GLN A 75 -33.62 15.31 -48.20
CA GLN A 75 -33.70 16.14 -46.99
C GLN A 75 -32.42 16.04 -46.15
N ASN A 76 -31.51 16.99 -46.37
CA ASN A 76 -30.30 17.14 -45.53
C ASN A 76 -30.68 17.59 -44.12
N VAL A 77 -30.59 16.70 -43.13
CA VAL A 77 -30.66 17.06 -41.70
C VAL A 77 -29.45 17.94 -41.36
N ARG A 78 -29.68 19.17 -40.88
CA ARG A 78 -28.59 20.14 -40.57
C ARG A 78 -28.50 20.53 -39.09
N THR A 79 -29.60 20.42 -38.35
CA THR A 79 -29.70 20.79 -36.94
C THR A 79 -30.44 19.72 -36.16
N ALA A 80 -30.08 19.56 -34.88
CA ALA A 80 -30.82 18.74 -33.93
C ALA A 80 -30.96 19.51 -32.62
N GLU A 81 -32.07 19.29 -31.93
CA GLU A 81 -32.30 19.85 -30.60
C GLU A 81 -32.28 18.73 -29.57
N VAL A 82 -31.49 18.91 -28.52
CA VAL A 82 -31.44 17.97 -27.40
C VAL A 82 -32.16 18.58 -26.22
N ARG A 83 -33.23 17.90 -25.79
CA ARG A 83 -34.01 18.27 -24.61
C ARG A 83 -33.79 17.25 -23.51
N ALA A 84 -33.18 17.68 -22.41
CA ALA A 84 -33.05 16.87 -21.20
C ALA A 84 -34.13 17.25 -20.19
N VAL A 85 -34.89 16.28 -19.71
CA VAL A 85 -35.97 16.47 -18.73
C VAL A 85 -35.57 15.83 -17.40
N TYR A 86 -35.59 16.63 -16.34
CA TYR A 86 -35.16 16.24 -15.01
C TYR A 86 -36.31 15.67 -14.16
N PRO A 87 -36.01 14.88 -13.10
CA PRO A 87 -37.03 14.26 -12.25
C PRO A 87 -37.92 15.25 -11.48
N ASP A 88 -37.46 16.49 -11.32
CA ASP A 88 -38.24 17.58 -10.73
C ASP A 88 -39.13 18.31 -11.77
N GLY A 89 -39.14 17.83 -13.01
CA GLY A 89 -39.93 18.38 -14.11
C GLY A 89 -39.26 19.55 -14.85
N SER A 90 -38.08 20.00 -14.41
CA SER A 90 -37.34 21.03 -15.15
C SER A 90 -36.72 20.47 -16.44
N SER A 91 -36.40 21.32 -17.42
CA SER A 91 -35.72 20.91 -18.64
C SER A 91 -34.64 21.89 -19.09
N VAL A 92 -33.62 21.38 -19.77
CA VAL A 92 -32.59 22.17 -20.47
C VAL A 92 -32.60 21.76 -21.94
N GLU A 93 -32.60 22.76 -22.81
CA GLU A 93 -32.62 22.63 -24.27
C GLU A 93 -31.30 23.17 -24.83
N HIS A 94 -30.69 22.41 -25.73
CA HIS A 94 -29.49 22.82 -26.44
C HIS A 94 -29.62 22.50 -27.93
N GLU A 95 -29.40 23.53 -28.75
CA GLU A 95 -29.32 23.43 -30.20
C GLU A 95 -27.94 22.90 -30.62
N VAL A 96 -27.92 21.98 -31.58
CA VAL A 96 -26.71 21.27 -32.02
C VAL A 96 -26.61 21.34 -33.54
N THR A 97 -25.54 21.93 -34.05
CA THR A 97 -25.21 21.93 -35.48
C THR A 97 -24.52 20.61 -35.85
N LEU A 98 -25.04 19.90 -36.86
CA LEU A 98 -24.55 18.58 -37.25
C LEU A 98 -23.42 18.69 -38.28
N THR A 99 -22.17 18.49 -37.85
CA THR A 99 -21.00 18.69 -38.74
C THR A 99 -20.44 17.40 -39.37
N LEU A 100 -20.93 16.21 -39.01
CA LEU A 100 -20.61 14.92 -39.63
C LEU A 100 -21.72 13.89 -39.31
N LEU A 101 -21.77 12.78 -40.05
CA LEU A 101 -22.73 11.64 -40.02
C LEU A 101 -23.05 11.01 -38.65
N VAL A 102 -22.63 11.62 -37.54
CA VAL A 102 -22.97 11.26 -36.17
C VAL A 102 -23.25 12.56 -35.38
N PRO A 103 -24.52 12.93 -35.16
CA PRO A 103 -24.89 13.98 -34.22
C PRO A 103 -24.25 13.75 -32.85
N SER A 104 -23.59 14.77 -32.28
CA SER A 104 -23.18 14.70 -30.88
C SER A 104 -23.45 16.00 -30.13
N ALA A 105 -23.98 15.88 -28.91
CA ALA A 105 -24.36 17.00 -28.06
C ALA A 105 -23.79 16.80 -26.65
N THR A 106 -23.34 17.89 -26.01
CA THR A 106 -22.91 17.87 -24.60
C THR A 106 -23.96 18.56 -23.75
N VAL A 107 -24.58 17.82 -22.83
CA VAL A 107 -25.62 18.35 -21.94
C VAL A 107 -25.05 18.53 -20.53
N PRO A 108 -25.12 19.73 -19.92
CA PRO A 108 -24.70 19.95 -18.53
C PRO A 108 -25.70 19.35 -17.52
N PHE A 109 -25.19 18.79 -16.42
CA PHE A 109 -25.96 18.24 -15.32
C PHE A 109 -26.04 19.21 -14.14
N PRO A 110 -27.25 19.64 -13.73
CA PRO A 110 -27.42 20.60 -12.66
C PRO A 110 -27.30 19.99 -11.25
N THR A 111 -27.27 18.66 -11.09
CA THR A 111 -27.33 18.04 -9.75
C THR A 111 -26.42 16.84 -9.55
N GLN A 112 -25.92 16.67 -8.31
CA GLN A 112 -25.23 15.46 -7.84
C GLN A 112 -26.18 14.29 -7.52
N ARG A 113 -27.48 14.41 -7.85
CA ARG A 113 -28.49 13.41 -7.45
C ARG A 113 -28.52 12.25 -8.43
N ARG A 114 -28.68 11.04 -7.87
CA ARG A 114 -28.89 9.80 -8.63
C ARG A 114 -30.35 9.75 -9.04
N ALA A 115 -30.64 10.01 -10.30
CA ALA A 115 -31.96 9.78 -10.85
C ALA A 115 -31.84 9.28 -12.29
N PRO A 116 -32.83 8.52 -12.77
CA PRO A 116 -32.97 8.28 -14.19
C PRO A 116 -33.12 9.62 -14.88
N LEU A 117 -32.31 9.86 -15.90
CA LEU A 117 -32.39 11.03 -16.76
C LEU A 117 -33.09 10.61 -18.04
N ALA A 118 -34.25 11.20 -18.29
CA ALA A 118 -34.92 11.08 -19.57
C ALA A 118 -34.43 12.22 -20.47
N TYR A 119 -34.02 11.89 -21.69
CA TYR A 119 -33.70 12.89 -22.69
C TYR A 119 -34.30 12.48 -24.02
N SER A 120 -34.70 13.47 -24.81
CA SER A 120 -35.16 13.27 -26.17
C SER A 120 -34.30 14.06 -27.13
N VAL A 121 -33.97 13.44 -28.26
CA VAL A 121 -33.34 14.13 -29.39
C VAL A 121 -34.40 14.33 -30.45
N THR A 122 -34.63 15.59 -30.83
CA THR A 122 -35.57 15.97 -31.88
C THR A 122 -34.79 16.39 -33.12
N PHE A 123 -35.17 15.85 -34.28
CA PHE A 123 -34.52 16.10 -35.55
C PHE A 123 -35.40 17.01 -36.41
N PHE A 124 -34.78 17.97 -37.09
CA PHE A 124 -35.44 18.89 -38.01
C PHE A 124 -34.73 18.87 -39.37
N ASP A 125 -35.47 19.14 -40.45
CA ASP A 125 -34.88 19.33 -41.78
C ASP A 125 -34.24 20.71 -41.95
N ALA A 126 -33.82 21.03 -43.17
CA ALA A 126 -33.16 22.29 -43.49
C ALA A 126 -34.10 23.51 -43.41
N ASP A 127 -35.41 23.30 -43.49
CA ASP A 127 -36.45 24.33 -43.43
C ASP A 127 -37.01 24.49 -42.00
N GLY A 128 -36.59 23.63 -41.08
CA GLY A 128 -36.99 23.63 -39.67
C GLY A 128 -38.21 22.77 -39.39
N ASP A 129 -38.64 21.95 -40.35
CA ASP A 129 -39.77 21.03 -40.17
C ASP A 129 -39.33 19.80 -39.36
N PHE A 130 -40.23 19.35 -38.49
CA PHE A 130 -40.00 18.20 -37.62
C PHE A 130 -39.85 16.91 -38.44
N LEU A 131 -38.82 16.12 -38.13
CA LEU A 131 -38.55 14.84 -38.77
C LEU A 131 -38.86 13.64 -37.87
N ASP A 132 -38.20 13.56 -36.71
CA ASP A 132 -38.30 12.44 -35.77
C ASP A 132 -37.97 12.92 -34.34
N GLN A 133 -38.44 12.20 -33.33
CA GLN A 133 -38.04 12.39 -31.94
C GLN A 133 -37.81 11.05 -31.26
N ARG A 134 -36.60 10.86 -30.74
CA ARG A 134 -36.23 9.63 -30.00
C ARG A 134 -36.00 9.92 -28.53
N ALA A 135 -36.68 9.18 -27.67
CA ALA A 135 -36.53 9.26 -26.23
C ALA A 135 -35.56 8.18 -25.72
N PHE A 136 -34.74 8.56 -24.75
CA PHE A 136 -33.72 7.73 -24.14
C PHE A 136 -33.76 7.88 -22.62
N THR A 137 -33.21 6.89 -21.91
CA THR A 137 -33.04 6.95 -20.46
C THR A 137 -31.62 6.55 -20.07
N ALA A 138 -30.95 7.40 -19.30
CA ALA A 138 -29.65 7.12 -18.71
C ALA A 138 -29.75 6.97 -17.18
N GLU A 139 -29.03 6.01 -16.61
CA GLU A 139 -28.91 5.84 -15.16
C GLU A 139 -27.51 6.29 -14.68
N ILE A 140 -27.45 7.30 -13.79
CA ILE A 140 -26.20 7.69 -13.14
C ILE A 140 -25.86 6.66 -12.05
N ILE A 141 -24.80 5.89 -12.27
CA ILE A 141 -24.33 4.88 -11.31
C ILE A 141 -23.25 5.42 -10.35
N GLY A 142 -22.61 6.55 -10.66
CA GLY A 142 -21.66 7.23 -9.76
C GLY A 142 -20.95 8.46 -10.35
N TRP A 143 -20.01 8.99 -9.57
CA TRP A 143 -19.22 10.21 -9.85
C TRP A 143 -17.71 9.90 -9.84
N PRO A 144 -16.85 10.76 -10.42
CA PRO A 144 -15.41 10.60 -10.34
C PRO A 144 -14.92 10.87 -8.93
N SER A 145 -13.93 10.10 -8.50
CA SER A 145 -13.16 10.44 -7.32
C SER A 145 -12.19 11.60 -7.63
N ASP A 146 -12.37 12.77 -7.03
CA ASP A 146 -11.32 13.80 -6.95
C ASP A 146 -10.72 13.84 -5.54
N LEU A 147 -9.41 14.08 -5.45
CA LEU A 147 -8.66 14.14 -4.20
C LEU A 147 -7.54 15.19 -4.26
N LYS A 148 -7.65 16.19 -3.38
CA LYS A 148 -6.60 17.18 -3.13
C LYS A 148 -5.94 16.91 -1.78
N ALA A 149 -4.62 16.97 -1.73
CA ALA A 149 -3.84 16.81 -0.50
C ALA A 149 -2.95 18.04 -0.26
N GLY A 150 -3.19 18.70 0.87
CA GLY A 150 -2.33 19.72 1.45
C GLY A 150 -1.29 19.07 2.37
N TRP A 151 -0.04 19.07 1.89
CA TRP A 151 1.10 18.58 2.65
C TRP A 151 1.65 19.69 3.56
N PRO A 152 1.90 19.40 4.86
CA PRO A 152 2.64 20.33 5.71
C PRO A 152 3.98 20.75 5.09
N THR A 153 4.35 22.02 5.23
CA THR A 153 5.58 22.62 4.69
C THR A 153 6.86 21.98 5.25
N ALA A 154 6.81 21.52 6.50
CA ALA A 154 7.92 20.82 7.13
C ALA A 154 8.15 19.45 6.45
N SER A 155 9.18 19.37 5.62
CA SER A 155 9.65 18.12 4.99
C SER A 155 10.54 17.27 5.91
N ARG A 156 10.88 17.80 7.10
CA ARG A 156 11.68 17.11 8.12
C ARG A 156 11.14 17.40 9.52
N ILE A 157 10.89 16.33 10.29
CA ILE A 157 10.38 16.42 11.67
C ILE A 157 11.09 15.39 12.57
N ARG A 158 11.04 15.59 13.89
CA ARG A 158 11.48 14.57 14.84
C ARG A 158 10.43 13.47 14.97
N GLU A 159 10.87 12.25 15.26
CA GLU A 159 9.96 11.13 15.57
C GLU A 159 8.90 11.50 16.60
N ARG A 160 7.69 10.94 16.47
CA ARG A 160 6.52 11.21 17.35
C ARG A 160 5.96 12.62 17.29
N THR A 161 6.52 13.51 16.47
CA THR A 161 5.93 14.83 16.19
C THR A 161 4.61 14.64 15.44
N SER A 162 3.57 15.39 15.81
CA SER A 162 2.29 15.34 15.10
C SER A 162 2.48 15.84 13.66
N TYR A 163 2.09 15.02 12.68
CA TYR A 163 2.08 15.39 11.27
C TYR A 163 0.71 15.04 10.71
N VAL A 164 -0.04 16.05 10.26
CA VAL A 164 -1.44 15.90 9.85
C VAL A 164 -1.58 16.35 8.41
N VAL A 165 -1.92 15.40 7.53
CA VAL A 165 -2.23 15.69 6.12
C VAL A 165 -3.69 16.12 6.06
N ARG A 166 -3.95 17.27 5.44
CA ARG A 166 -5.31 17.81 5.27
C ARG A 166 -5.65 17.91 3.79
N GLY A 167 -6.92 17.95 3.44
CA GLY A 167 -7.30 18.12 2.06
C GLY A 167 -8.80 18.05 1.83
N GLN A 168 -9.17 17.82 0.57
CA GLN A 168 -10.55 17.75 0.10
C GLN A 168 -10.74 16.49 -0.75
N VAL A 169 -11.88 15.84 -0.61
CA VAL A 169 -12.30 14.69 -1.44
C VAL A 169 -13.72 14.89 -1.96
N ALA A 170 -13.96 14.53 -3.22
CA ALA A 170 -15.30 14.46 -3.78
C ALA A 170 -16.12 13.33 -3.14
N GLY A 171 -17.43 13.56 -2.96
CA GLY A 171 -18.36 12.54 -2.46
C GLY A 171 -18.61 12.56 -0.96
N GLY A 172 -18.26 13.64 -0.27
CA GLY A 172 -18.50 13.81 1.17
C GLY A 172 -17.69 12.83 2.02
N ALA A 173 -18.37 12.06 2.88
CA ALA A 173 -17.72 11.19 3.86
C ALA A 173 -17.14 9.92 3.21
N ARG A 174 -15.81 9.83 3.21
CA ARG A 174 -15.03 8.76 2.58
C ARG A 174 -13.81 8.42 3.42
N LYS A 175 -13.40 7.15 3.36
CA LYS A 175 -12.19 6.68 4.02
C LYS A 175 -10.96 7.25 3.31
N VAL A 176 -10.13 7.96 4.06
CA VAL A 176 -8.87 8.53 3.56
C VAL A 176 -7.70 7.83 4.25
N LEU A 177 -6.76 7.33 3.45
CA LEU A 177 -5.54 6.69 3.90
C LEU A 177 -4.34 7.56 3.54
N VAL A 178 -3.44 7.78 4.50
CA VAL A 178 -2.09 8.30 4.20
C VAL A 178 -1.15 7.12 4.21
N GLN A 179 -0.55 6.85 3.05
CA GLN A 179 0.31 5.70 2.83
C GLN A 179 1.72 6.14 2.50
N ARG A 180 2.70 5.27 2.73
CA ARG A 180 4.10 5.47 2.38
C ARG A 180 4.60 4.38 1.43
N LYS A 181 5.46 4.74 0.48
CA LYS A 181 6.01 3.79 -0.49
C LYS A 181 6.99 2.81 0.17
N ALA A 182 6.80 1.53 -0.09
CA ALA A 182 7.68 0.42 0.26
C ALA A 182 8.09 -0.33 -1.02
N THR A 183 9.00 -1.31 -0.93
CA THR A 183 9.35 -2.15 -2.09
C THR A 183 8.11 -2.88 -2.61
N GLY A 184 7.70 -2.57 -3.84
CA GLY A 184 6.54 -3.18 -4.51
C GLY A 184 5.16 -2.87 -3.90
N THR A 185 5.05 -1.99 -2.89
CA THR A 185 3.77 -1.77 -2.19
C THR A 185 3.66 -0.44 -1.45
N TRP A 186 2.48 -0.12 -0.90
CA TRP A 186 2.20 1.08 -0.10
C TRP A 186 1.70 0.71 1.30
N ILE A 187 2.35 1.20 2.37
CA ILE A 187 1.93 0.89 3.75
C ILE A 187 1.18 2.08 4.34
N THR A 188 0.00 1.83 4.91
CA THR A 188 -0.79 2.85 5.61
C THR A 188 -0.10 3.29 6.90
N LEU A 189 0.20 4.59 7.00
CA LEU A 189 0.72 5.24 8.22
C LEU A 189 -0.36 6.02 8.97
N GLY A 190 -1.49 6.31 8.32
CA GLY A 190 -2.62 7.01 8.93
C GLY A 190 -3.90 6.69 8.18
N ALA A 191 -5.01 6.63 8.91
CA ALA A 191 -6.34 6.48 8.34
C ALA A 191 -7.29 7.47 9.02
N GLY A 192 -8.23 8.00 8.26
CA GLY A 192 -9.28 8.87 8.75
C GLY A 192 -10.50 8.81 7.84
N GLN A 193 -11.47 9.66 8.16
CA GLN A 193 -12.68 9.86 7.36
C GLN A 193 -12.75 11.33 6.97
N SER A 194 -13.15 11.63 5.74
CA SER A 194 -13.58 12.97 5.38
C SER A 194 -14.94 13.29 5.97
N GLN A 195 -15.23 14.57 6.11
CA GLN A 195 -16.51 15.10 6.57
C GLN A 195 -17.52 15.15 5.42
N ALA A 196 -18.77 15.49 5.71
CA ALA A 196 -19.83 15.65 4.72
C ALA A 196 -19.48 16.68 3.63
N ASN A 197 -18.72 17.73 3.99
CA ASN A 197 -18.22 18.74 3.04
C ASN A 197 -16.96 18.30 2.26
N GLY A 198 -16.51 17.04 2.40
CA GLY A 198 -15.32 16.51 1.73
C GLY A 198 -13.99 16.83 2.41
N SER A 199 -13.97 17.67 3.44
CA SER A 199 -12.71 18.01 4.12
C SER A 199 -12.20 16.84 4.95
N TYR A 200 -10.88 16.62 4.98
CA TYR A 200 -10.27 15.58 5.81
C TYR A 200 -9.02 16.06 6.53
N ALA A 201 -8.70 15.38 7.63
CA ALA A 201 -7.46 15.51 8.37
C ALA A 201 -7.00 14.12 8.85
N VAL A 202 -5.87 13.65 8.36
CA VAL A 202 -5.31 12.34 8.71
C VAL A 202 -3.97 12.52 9.42
N LYS A 203 -3.90 12.07 10.67
CA LYS A 203 -2.64 12.02 11.42
C LYS A 203 -1.77 10.87 10.88
N VAL A 204 -0.52 11.20 10.60
CA VAL A 204 0.49 10.25 10.13
C VAL A 204 1.25 9.70 11.32
N ASP A 205 1.46 8.40 11.37
CA ASP A 205 2.36 7.78 12.32
C ASP A 205 3.81 8.12 11.99
N THR A 206 4.38 9.00 12.79
CA THR A 206 5.76 9.50 12.68
C THR A 206 6.71 8.80 13.64
N ARG A 207 6.34 7.64 14.19
CA ARG A 207 7.23 6.88 15.07
C ARG A 207 8.39 6.26 14.32
N TRP A 208 8.24 5.98 13.03
CA TRP A 208 9.28 5.33 12.22
C TRP A 208 10.24 6.35 11.60
N VAL A 209 11.51 6.24 11.98
CA VAL A 209 12.58 7.10 11.52
C VAL A 209 13.10 6.63 10.18
N THR A 210 12.67 7.32 9.13
CA THR A 210 13.16 7.15 7.76
C THR A 210 12.70 8.34 6.90
N THR A 211 13.11 8.36 5.64
CA THR A 211 12.51 9.23 4.62
C THR A 211 11.33 8.50 3.98
N HIS A 212 10.13 8.99 4.28
CA HIS A 212 8.88 8.49 3.73
C HIS A 212 8.56 9.20 2.43
N ARG A 213 8.14 8.43 1.41
CA ARG A 213 7.43 8.98 0.24
C ARG A 213 5.95 8.72 0.46
N LEU A 214 5.21 9.74 0.87
CA LEU A 214 3.81 9.68 1.28
C LEU A 214 2.85 9.95 0.12
N ARG A 215 1.67 9.34 0.14
CA ARG A 215 0.51 9.71 -0.69
C ARG A 215 -0.77 9.68 0.16
N ALA A 216 -1.73 10.53 -0.14
CA ALA A 216 -3.11 10.34 0.30
C ALA A 216 -3.81 9.45 -0.74
N LEU A 217 -4.66 8.52 -0.28
CA LEU A 217 -5.45 7.60 -1.09
C LEU A 217 -6.88 7.59 -0.55
N VAL A 218 -7.85 7.68 -1.44
CA VAL A 218 -9.26 7.40 -1.15
C VAL A 218 -9.70 6.22 -1.97
N THR A 219 -10.46 5.33 -1.35
CA THR A 219 -10.93 4.11 -2.02
C THR A 219 -12.21 4.39 -2.79
N GLU A 220 -12.45 3.62 -3.86
CA GLU A 220 -13.73 3.59 -4.56
C GLU A 220 -14.89 3.33 -3.59
N THR A 221 -16.09 3.75 -4.00
CA THR A 221 -17.33 3.49 -3.27
C THR A 221 -18.41 3.13 -4.27
N ARG A 222 -19.58 2.68 -3.79
CA ARG A 222 -20.77 2.49 -4.65
C ARG A 222 -21.11 3.74 -5.48
N THR A 223 -20.65 4.90 -5.05
CA THR A 223 -20.96 6.17 -5.68
C THR A 223 -19.79 6.86 -6.34
N HIS A 224 -18.58 6.33 -6.21
CA HIS A 224 -17.37 6.94 -6.75
C HIS A 224 -16.46 5.90 -7.39
N ASN A 225 -16.13 6.13 -8.66
CA ASN A 225 -15.75 5.11 -9.65
C ASN A 225 -14.34 4.51 -9.54
N ALA A 226 -13.48 5.01 -8.64
CA ALA A 226 -12.11 4.55 -8.55
C ALA A 226 -11.42 4.92 -7.23
N ASP A 227 -10.40 4.12 -6.91
CA ASP A 227 -9.31 4.48 -6.01
C ASP A 227 -8.51 5.63 -6.61
N VAL A 228 -8.40 6.76 -5.90
CA VAL A 228 -7.64 7.93 -6.35
C VAL A 228 -6.61 8.34 -5.31
N ALA A 229 -5.40 8.61 -5.79
CA ALA A 229 -4.28 9.01 -4.97
C ALA A 229 -3.76 10.39 -5.35
N ALA A 230 -3.50 11.23 -4.35
CA ALA A 230 -2.88 12.53 -4.56
C ALA A 230 -1.39 12.38 -4.93
N LYS A 231 -0.84 13.42 -5.56
CA LYS A 231 0.60 13.51 -5.88
C LYS A 231 1.43 13.26 -4.60
N PRO A 232 2.43 12.35 -4.64
CA PRO A 232 3.22 12.03 -3.47
C PRO A 232 4.08 13.20 -2.96
N SER A 233 4.33 13.24 -1.64
CA SER A 233 5.26 14.17 -0.99
C SER A 233 6.27 13.42 -0.12
N ALA A 234 7.44 14.03 0.12
CA ALA A 234 8.49 13.45 0.95
C ALA A 234 8.43 14.00 2.39
N LEU A 235 8.57 13.10 3.37
CA LEU A 235 8.69 13.44 4.79
C LEU A 235 9.86 12.68 5.40
N THR A 236 10.86 13.39 5.91
CA THR A 236 11.96 12.82 6.67
C THR A 236 11.65 12.86 8.16
N VAL A 237 11.55 11.69 8.80
CA VAL A 237 11.46 11.58 10.25
C VAL A 237 12.85 11.31 10.83
N THR A 238 13.30 12.16 11.75
CA THR A 238 14.63 12.09 12.37
C THR A 238 14.59 11.55 13.79
N ARG A 239 15.70 10.93 14.23
CA ARG A 239 15.84 10.40 15.59
C ARG A 239 15.98 11.53 16.60
N SER A 240 15.52 11.27 17.82
CA SER A 240 15.72 12.17 18.96
C SER A 240 17.15 12.19 19.52
N TYR A 241 17.98 11.20 19.19
CA TYR A 241 19.35 11.04 19.71
C TYR A 241 20.37 10.88 18.58
N LYS A 242 21.63 11.23 18.87
CA LYS A 242 22.78 10.94 17.99
C LYS A 242 23.27 9.51 18.25
N PRO A 243 23.21 8.58 17.28
CA PRO A 243 23.69 7.23 17.49
C PRO A 243 25.21 7.19 17.69
N ARG A 244 25.66 6.19 18.45
CA ARG A 244 27.10 5.91 18.61
C ARG A 244 27.73 5.53 17.26
N PRO A 245 29.01 5.86 17.04
CA PRO A 245 29.72 5.51 15.82
C PRO A 245 29.93 3.99 15.69
N GLY A 246 30.38 3.56 14.52
CA GLY A 246 30.54 2.15 14.16
C GLY A 246 29.44 1.69 13.20
N THR A 247 29.82 0.86 12.23
CA THR A 247 28.98 0.48 11.09
C THR A 247 28.74 -1.02 11.00
N ALA A 248 29.31 -1.79 11.93
CA ALA A 248 29.22 -3.24 11.97
C ALA A 248 27.79 -3.70 12.26
N TRP A 249 27.30 -4.63 11.45
CA TRP A 249 26.05 -5.36 11.68
C TRP A 249 26.16 -6.71 10.97
N LYS A 250 25.41 -7.69 11.43
CA LYS A 250 25.38 -9.04 10.85
C LYS A 250 23.95 -9.57 10.89
N PRO A 251 23.44 -10.25 9.85
CA PRO A 251 22.16 -10.94 9.90
C PRO A 251 22.27 -12.30 10.59
N ILE A 252 21.20 -12.75 11.25
CA ILE A 252 21.13 -14.12 11.82
C ILE A 252 21.14 -15.15 10.68
N HIS A 253 22.12 -16.04 10.76
CA HIS A 253 22.50 -17.05 9.77
C HIS A 253 22.73 -16.50 8.36
N SER A 254 24.01 -16.34 8.00
CA SER A 254 24.45 -16.13 6.63
C SER A 254 25.19 -17.36 6.10
N SER A 255 24.44 -18.40 5.72
CA SER A 255 24.92 -19.54 4.93
C SER A 255 24.16 -19.52 3.59
N GLY A 256 24.68 -18.77 2.61
CA GLY A 256 24.05 -18.61 1.29
C GLY A 256 22.77 -17.77 1.25
N PHE A 257 22.31 -17.23 2.40
CA PHE A 257 21.09 -16.43 2.50
C PHE A 257 21.36 -15.05 3.11
N PRO A 258 20.68 -13.97 2.66
CA PRO A 258 20.73 -12.63 3.25
C PRO A 258 20.28 -12.53 4.71
N GLY A 259 19.58 -13.53 5.26
CA GLY A 259 19.25 -13.61 6.68
C GLY A 259 17.82 -14.06 6.96
N GLN A 260 17.29 -13.64 8.12
CA GLN A 260 15.90 -13.85 8.53
C GLN A 260 15.18 -12.55 8.83
N ARG A 261 13.88 -12.48 8.52
CA ARG A 261 13.05 -11.29 8.78
C ARG A 261 11.58 -11.63 9.00
N TRP A 262 10.88 -10.73 9.66
CA TRP A 262 9.42 -10.75 9.72
C TRP A 262 8.82 -10.33 8.38
N THR A 263 7.61 -10.84 8.10
CA THR A 263 6.77 -10.28 7.05
C THR A 263 5.97 -9.09 7.58
N PRO A 264 5.89 -7.96 6.86
CA PRO A 264 4.96 -6.89 7.20
C PRO A 264 3.52 -7.21 6.75
N CYS A 265 3.23 -8.41 6.26
CA CYS A 265 1.96 -8.74 5.62
C CYS A 265 1.14 -9.72 6.47
N GLY A 266 -0.19 -9.74 6.25
CA GLY A 266 -1.14 -10.49 7.07
C GLY A 266 -2.36 -9.66 7.47
N ALA A 267 -3.14 -10.15 8.44
CA ALA A 267 -4.40 -9.53 8.86
C ALA A 267 -4.23 -8.16 9.53
N ALA A 268 -3.12 -7.95 10.25
CA ALA A 268 -2.75 -6.67 10.84
C ALA A 268 -1.38 -6.23 10.30
N PRO A 269 -1.33 -5.76 9.06
CA PRO A 269 -0.05 -5.68 8.38
C PRO A 269 0.82 -4.56 8.96
N GLY A 270 2.13 -4.83 9.04
CA GLY A 270 3.12 -4.04 9.75
C GLY A 270 3.07 -4.13 11.28
N VAL A 271 2.18 -4.94 11.87
CA VAL A 271 2.02 -5.05 13.33
C VAL A 271 2.26 -6.48 13.81
N LEU A 272 3.21 -6.62 14.75
CA LEU A 272 3.47 -7.86 15.48
C LEU A 272 2.79 -7.81 16.85
N THR A 273 2.41 -8.97 17.37
CA THR A 273 1.81 -9.15 18.69
C THR A 273 2.84 -9.64 19.70
N TYR A 274 2.72 -9.21 20.95
CA TYR A 274 3.54 -9.76 22.02
C TYR A 274 2.76 -10.07 23.29
N ARG A 275 3.15 -11.14 23.96
CA ARG A 275 2.66 -11.52 25.30
C ARG A 275 3.81 -11.51 26.29
N VAL A 276 3.50 -11.25 27.55
CA VAL A 276 4.51 -11.20 28.61
C VAL A 276 4.14 -12.14 29.74
N ASN A 277 5.09 -12.93 30.22
CA ASN A 277 4.95 -13.68 31.46
C ASN A 277 5.35 -12.79 32.65
N PRO A 278 4.39 -12.38 33.51
CA PRO A 278 4.67 -11.46 34.61
C PRO A 278 5.24 -12.14 35.86
N ALA A 279 5.24 -13.48 35.94
CA ALA A 279 5.43 -14.23 37.20
C ALA A 279 6.72 -13.90 37.96
N ARG A 280 7.79 -13.51 37.24
CA ARG A 280 9.05 -13.06 37.83
C ARG A 280 9.52 -11.72 37.28
N ALA A 281 8.60 -10.98 36.66
CA ALA A 281 8.93 -9.71 36.05
C ALA A 281 9.18 -8.65 37.14
N PRO A 282 10.20 -7.79 37.00
CA PRO A 282 10.45 -6.73 37.97
C PRO A 282 9.34 -5.68 37.93
N ARG A 283 9.20 -4.88 39.00
CA ARG A 283 8.28 -3.74 39.01
C ARG A 283 8.56 -2.81 37.83
N GLY A 284 7.52 -2.41 37.12
CA GLY A 284 7.63 -1.54 35.94
C GLY A 284 8.02 -2.24 34.64
N TYR A 285 8.13 -3.57 34.61
CA TYR A 285 8.57 -4.34 33.43
C TYR A 285 7.84 -3.95 32.13
N LEU A 286 6.52 -3.73 32.20
CA LEU A 286 5.72 -3.47 31.01
C LEU A 286 6.05 -2.10 30.38
N ALA A 287 6.40 -1.11 31.20
CA ALA A 287 6.84 0.19 30.71
C ALA A 287 8.22 0.08 30.03
N GLU A 288 9.13 -0.72 30.59
CA GLU A 288 10.44 -1.00 29.98
C GLU A 288 10.29 -1.72 28.64
N ILE A 289 9.46 -2.78 28.59
CA ILE A 289 9.17 -3.52 27.35
C ILE A 289 8.57 -2.60 26.28
N ARG A 290 7.57 -1.78 26.63
CA ARG A 290 6.96 -0.81 25.69
C ARG A 290 7.98 0.20 25.18
N LYS A 291 8.91 0.64 26.02
CA LYS A 291 10.00 1.56 25.62
C LYS A 291 11.03 0.87 24.72
N ALA A 292 11.34 -0.41 24.96
CA ALA A 292 12.22 -1.19 24.08
C ALA A 292 11.57 -1.38 22.70
N PHE A 293 10.31 -1.83 22.64
CA PHE A 293 9.57 -1.93 21.37
C PHE A 293 9.41 -0.58 20.66
N ALA A 294 9.26 0.52 21.40
CA ALA A 294 9.26 1.85 20.80
C ALA A 294 10.55 2.18 20.04
N GLN A 295 11.71 1.73 20.53
CA GLN A 295 12.98 1.87 19.79
C GLN A 295 13.01 0.98 18.54
N VAL A 296 12.51 -0.25 18.64
CA VAL A 296 12.42 -1.17 17.49
C VAL A 296 11.47 -0.63 16.42
N THR A 297 10.31 -0.10 16.80
CA THR A 297 9.38 0.59 15.88
C THR A 297 10.07 1.77 15.20
N ALA A 298 10.84 2.56 15.95
CA ALA A 298 11.57 3.69 15.37
C ALA A 298 12.62 3.27 14.34
N ALA A 299 13.27 2.12 14.53
CA ALA A 299 14.27 1.61 13.60
C ALA A 299 13.69 0.86 12.40
N THR A 300 12.58 0.12 12.59
CA THR A 300 12.10 -0.89 11.63
C THR A 300 10.74 -0.57 11.01
N GLY A 301 9.97 0.33 11.62
CA GLY A 301 8.59 0.61 11.24
C GLY A 301 7.58 -0.45 11.66
N PHE A 302 7.99 -1.58 12.26
CA PHE A 302 7.04 -2.55 12.82
C PHE A 302 6.36 -1.98 14.06
N GLY A 303 5.03 -2.07 14.10
CA GLY A 303 4.25 -1.85 15.31
C GLY A 303 4.25 -3.09 16.21
N PHE A 304 4.10 -2.89 17.52
CA PHE A 304 4.03 -3.97 18.50
C PHE A 304 2.78 -3.79 19.37
N ARG A 305 1.84 -4.74 19.27
CA ARG A 305 0.59 -4.75 20.03
C ARG A 305 0.68 -5.71 21.21
N TYR A 306 0.42 -5.20 22.41
CA TYR A 306 0.33 -6.05 23.59
C TYR A 306 -0.92 -6.93 23.51
N ALA A 307 -0.74 -8.24 23.57
CA ALA A 307 -1.81 -9.24 23.49
C ALA A 307 -2.08 -9.91 24.85
N GLY A 308 -1.75 -9.23 25.94
CA GLY A 308 -1.98 -9.70 27.31
C GLY A 308 -0.84 -10.54 27.90
N THR A 309 -1.14 -11.20 29.02
CA THR A 309 -0.18 -12.04 29.72
C THR A 309 -0.12 -13.47 29.15
N THR A 310 0.90 -14.21 29.58
CA THR A 310 1.04 -15.65 29.32
C THR A 310 1.72 -16.30 30.53
N THR A 311 1.57 -17.61 30.69
CA THR A 311 2.30 -18.42 31.67
C THR A 311 3.54 -19.10 31.08
N LEU A 312 3.75 -18.95 29.76
CA LEU A 312 4.85 -19.57 29.04
C LEU A 312 6.20 -19.05 29.55
N VAL A 313 7.13 -19.96 29.80
CA VAL A 313 8.55 -19.66 30.00
C VAL A 313 9.32 -20.34 28.86
N PRO A 314 9.71 -19.59 27.81
CA PRO A 314 10.47 -20.12 26.69
C PRO A 314 11.73 -20.84 27.16
N LEU A 315 12.08 -21.96 26.49
CA LEU A 315 13.27 -22.77 26.78
C LEU A 315 13.33 -23.44 28.16
N LYS A 316 12.24 -23.39 28.95
CA LYS A 316 12.10 -24.25 30.13
C LYS A 316 12.03 -25.71 29.67
N PRO A 317 12.76 -26.66 30.30
CA PRO A 317 12.63 -28.09 29.99
C PRO A 317 11.16 -28.55 30.05
N GLY A 318 10.73 -29.32 29.04
CA GLY A 318 9.34 -29.75 28.89
C GLY A 318 8.37 -28.68 28.36
N SER A 319 8.83 -27.46 28.08
CA SER A 319 8.05 -26.41 27.40
C SER A 319 8.46 -26.30 25.94
N GLN A 320 7.52 -25.86 25.08
CA GLN A 320 7.88 -25.39 23.75
C GLN A 320 8.81 -24.17 23.87
N ALA A 321 9.89 -24.14 23.07
CA ALA A 321 10.82 -23.01 23.01
C ALA A 321 10.15 -21.71 22.53
N ILE A 322 9.06 -21.84 21.78
CA ILE A 322 8.33 -20.81 21.05
C ILE A 322 6.90 -21.31 20.82
N THR A 323 5.92 -20.41 20.70
CA THR A 323 4.54 -20.77 20.35
C THR A 323 3.99 -19.79 19.32
N ARG A 324 2.94 -20.17 18.59
CA ARG A 324 2.22 -19.27 17.67
C ARG A 324 1.09 -18.47 18.34
N LYS A 325 1.00 -18.47 19.68
CA LYS A 325 -0.03 -17.72 20.42
C LYS A 325 0.22 -16.20 20.44
N ALA A 326 1.42 -15.78 20.10
CA ALA A 326 1.85 -14.41 19.82
C ALA A 326 3.12 -14.46 18.96
N ASP A 327 3.42 -13.38 18.26
CA ASP A 327 4.65 -13.29 17.45
C ASP A 327 5.90 -13.25 18.36
N VAL A 328 5.81 -12.51 19.47
CA VAL A 328 6.90 -12.40 20.46
C VAL A 328 6.42 -12.75 21.86
N THR A 329 7.13 -13.64 22.56
CA THR A 329 6.90 -13.88 24.00
C THR A 329 8.05 -13.33 24.83
N ILE A 330 7.76 -12.57 25.88
CA ILE A 330 8.77 -12.08 26.83
C ILE A 330 8.55 -12.74 28.18
N ALA A 331 9.62 -13.27 28.78
CA ALA A 331 9.59 -13.88 30.10
C ALA A 331 10.81 -13.50 30.94
N TYR A 332 10.71 -13.75 32.23
CA TYR A 332 11.77 -13.57 33.21
C TYR A 332 11.95 -14.89 33.94
N ALA A 333 13.20 -15.38 34.03
CA ALA A 333 13.49 -16.69 34.58
C ALA A 333 14.80 -16.69 35.38
N THR A 334 15.10 -17.81 36.02
CA THR A 334 16.41 -18.08 36.62
C THR A 334 17.13 -19.15 35.80
N ALA A 335 18.44 -19.28 35.96
CA ALA A 335 19.25 -20.35 35.36
C ALA A 335 18.85 -21.77 35.81
N ARG A 336 18.09 -21.90 36.91
CA ARG A 336 17.48 -23.18 37.32
C ARG A 336 16.26 -23.52 36.47
N MET A 337 15.47 -22.53 36.07
CA MET A 337 14.27 -22.72 35.24
C MET A 337 14.61 -22.86 33.76
N VAL A 338 15.56 -22.04 33.28
CA VAL A 338 16.00 -22.02 31.89
C VAL A 338 17.52 -22.24 31.87
N PRO A 339 17.99 -23.48 31.63
CA PRO A 339 19.42 -23.81 31.67
C PRO A 339 20.30 -22.98 30.73
N ALA A 340 19.73 -22.42 29.65
CA ALA A 340 20.43 -21.52 28.73
C ALA A 340 20.91 -20.20 29.39
N LEU A 341 20.44 -19.86 30.59
CA LEU A 341 20.89 -18.70 31.37
C LEU A 341 22.11 -19.02 32.28
N ARG A 342 22.65 -20.24 32.26
CA ARG A 342 23.84 -20.59 33.04
C ARG A 342 25.10 -19.93 32.45
N GLY A 343 26.16 -19.83 33.24
CA GLY A 343 27.47 -19.35 32.76
C GLY A 343 27.54 -17.83 32.53
N GLY A 344 26.78 -17.03 33.29
CA GLY A 344 26.82 -15.56 33.17
C GLY A 344 25.98 -14.99 32.04
N VAL A 345 25.11 -15.80 31.42
CA VAL A 345 24.14 -15.35 30.42
C VAL A 345 23.00 -14.61 31.10
N ILE A 346 22.76 -13.36 30.67
CA ILE A 346 21.78 -12.45 31.27
C ILE A 346 20.52 -12.29 30.41
N GLY A 347 20.55 -12.77 29.17
CA GLY A 347 19.46 -12.72 28.21
C GLY A 347 19.59 -13.80 27.15
N VAL A 348 18.45 -14.31 26.68
CA VAL A 348 18.37 -15.31 25.62
C VAL A 348 17.20 -14.99 24.69
N SER A 349 17.42 -15.14 23.38
CA SER A 349 16.40 -14.93 22.35
C SER A 349 16.33 -16.10 21.37
N PRO A 350 15.41 -17.07 21.57
CA PRO A 350 15.08 -18.05 20.53
C PRO A 350 14.25 -17.41 19.41
N VAL A 351 14.63 -17.62 18.16
CA VAL A 351 13.92 -17.14 16.96
C VAL A 351 13.61 -18.30 16.04
N ALA A 352 12.32 -18.50 15.75
CA ALA A 352 11.84 -19.49 14.81
C ALA A 352 11.61 -18.89 13.44
N SER A 353 12.11 -19.60 12.44
CA SER A 353 11.95 -19.19 11.06
C SER A 353 11.69 -20.37 10.15
N GLN A 354 11.05 -20.08 9.03
CA GLN A 354 10.74 -21.01 7.97
C GLN A 354 11.40 -20.54 6.68
N TYR A 355 11.96 -21.47 5.92
CA TYR A 355 12.49 -21.15 4.60
C TYR A 355 11.39 -20.59 3.70
N ALA A 356 11.63 -19.41 3.12
CA ALA A 356 10.61 -18.64 2.39
C ALA A 356 10.77 -18.70 0.86
N TYR A 357 11.56 -19.63 0.32
CA TYR A 357 11.77 -19.83 -1.13
C TYR A 357 12.32 -18.62 -1.92
N THR A 358 12.71 -17.54 -1.24
CA THR A 358 13.14 -16.27 -1.84
C THR A 358 14.39 -15.74 -1.15
N ASP A 359 15.34 -16.64 -0.90
CA ASP A 359 16.62 -16.41 -0.21
C ASP A 359 16.55 -15.85 1.22
N TRP A 360 15.36 -15.69 1.80
CA TRP A 360 15.19 -15.22 3.18
C TRP A 360 14.50 -16.28 4.03
N TRP A 361 14.82 -16.29 5.33
CA TRP A 361 14.07 -17.04 6.33
C TRP A 361 12.95 -16.16 6.88
N ARG A 362 11.70 -16.60 6.76
CA ARG A 362 10.53 -15.90 7.31
C ARG A 362 10.38 -16.25 8.78
N VAL A 363 10.54 -15.25 9.64
CA VAL A 363 10.30 -15.40 11.08
C VAL A 363 8.79 -15.52 11.32
N PHE A 364 8.39 -16.46 12.18
CA PHE A 364 6.97 -16.68 12.55
C PHE A 364 6.73 -16.74 14.05
N ALA A 365 7.78 -16.85 14.87
CA ALA A 365 7.70 -16.77 16.32
C ALA A 365 9.08 -16.45 16.88
N ALA A 366 9.13 -15.66 17.95
CA ALA A 366 10.35 -15.42 18.70
C ALA A 366 10.05 -15.30 20.19
N ALA A 367 11.08 -15.41 21.03
CA ALA A 367 10.94 -15.11 22.43
C ALA A 367 12.16 -14.37 22.98
N VAL A 368 11.98 -13.78 24.15
CA VAL A 368 13.02 -13.10 24.92
C VAL A 368 12.89 -13.55 26.36
N VAL A 369 13.98 -14.07 26.94
CA VAL A 369 14.04 -14.48 28.33
C VAL A 369 15.17 -13.72 29.02
N LEU A 370 14.84 -12.96 30.06
CA LEU A 370 15.83 -12.25 30.86
C LEU A 370 16.11 -13.02 32.15
N ASP A 371 17.38 -13.05 32.55
CA ASP A 371 17.76 -13.57 33.87
C ASP A 371 17.37 -12.58 34.97
N THR A 372 16.62 -13.08 35.94
CA THR A 372 16.18 -12.34 37.13
C THR A 372 17.31 -12.16 38.15
N GLN A 373 18.38 -12.95 38.05
CA GLN A 373 19.50 -12.94 39.00
C GLN A 373 20.70 -12.12 38.51
N ALA A 374 20.62 -11.53 37.31
CA ALA A 374 21.70 -10.79 36.66
C ALA A 374 22.03 -9.41 37.29
N GLY A 375 21.31 -8.96 38.33
CA GLY A 375 21.61 -7.69 39.02
C GLY A 375 21.47 -6.42 38.15
N LEU A 376 20.67 -6.47 37.08
CA LEU A 376 20.55 -5.38 36.10
C LEU A 376 19.79 -4.18 36.66
N ALA A 377 20.33 -2.98 36.42
CA ALA A 377 19.65 -1.74 36.78
C ALA A 377 18.36 -1.54 35.98
N PRO A 378 17.31 -0.91 36.56
CA PRO A 378 16.11 -0.54 35.83
C PRO A 378 16.41 0.49 34.73
N GLY A 379 15.53 0.55 33.72
CA GLY A 379 15.53 1.60 32.71
C GLY A 379 16.56 1.40 31.58
N PHE A 380 17.01 2.52 31.01
CA PHE A 380 17.77 2.58 29.75
C PHE A 380 19.00 3.51 29.83
N GLY A 381 19.32 4.02 31.03
CA GLY A 381 20.40 4.98 31.22
C GLY A 381 21.78 4.37 31.01
N GLY A 382 22.80 5.23 30.84
CA GLY A 382 24.20 4.83 30.83
C GLY A 382 24.79 4.71 32.24
N GLY A 383 26.05 4.27 32.32
CA GLY A 383 26.83 4.12 33.55
C GLY A 383 26.69 2.76 34.23
N LYS A 384 25.67 1.96 33.88
CA LYS A 384 25.43 0.61 34.40
C LYS A 384 24.88 -0.29 33.29
N ALA A 385 25.01 -1.60 33.45
CA ALA A 385 24.23 -2.54 32.65
C ALA A 385 22.75 -2.46 33.07
N THR A 386 21.85 -2.31 32.10
CA THR A 386 20.42 -2.11 32.37
C THR A 386 19.55 -3.20 31.75
N ARG A 387 18.36 -3.39 32.30
CA ARG A 387 17.33 -4.24 31.66
C ARG A 387 16.95 -3.72 30.28
N GLY A 388 16.92 -2.39 30.10
CA GLY A 388 16.69 -1.77 28.80
C GLY A 388 17.73 -2.17 27.77
N SER A 389 19.02 -2.20 28.13
CA SER A 389 20.10 -2.62 27.21
C SER A 389 19.97 -4.09 26.78
N VAL A 390 19.65 -5.00 27.72
CA VAL A 390 19.39 -6.40 27.37
C VAL A 390 18.15 -6.51 26.48
N LEU A 391 17.04 -5.85 26.84
CA LEU A 391 15.80 -5.89 26.05
C LEU A 391 16.04 -5.46 24.60
N ILE A 392 16.73 -4.36 24.33
CA ILE A 392 16.95 -3.91 22.95
C ILE A 392 18.00 -4.76 22.20
N HIS A 393 18.94 -5.39 22.91
CA HIS A 393 19.86 -6.39 22.34
C HIS A 393 19.08 -7.63 21.87
N GLU A 394 18.31 -8.23 22.77
CA GLU A 394 17.50 -9.41 22.46
C GLU A 394 16.46 -9.11 21.38
N LEU A 395 15.84 -7.93 21.41
CA LEU A 395 14.93 -7.51 20.34
C LEU A 395 15.66 -7.29 19.00
N GLY A 396 16.96 -6.98 19.00
CA GLY A 396 17.78 -7.00 17.80
C GLY A 396 17.84 -8.40 17.17
N HIS A 397 18.03 -9.44 17.99
CA HIS A 397 17.94 -10.84 17.55
C HIS A 397 16.53 -11.19 17.05
N VAL A 398 15.48 -10.81 17.79
CA VAL A 398 14.08 -11.01 17.36
C VAL A 398 13.82 -10.44 15.97
N MET A 399 14.43 -9.30 15.63
CA MET A 399 14.28 -8.69 14.31
C MET A 399 15.15 -9.33 13.22
N GLY A 400 16.19 -10.09 13.58
CA GLY A 400 17.04 -10.81 12.64
C GLY A 400 18.51 -10.41 12.64
N LEU A 401 19.01 -9.67 13.64
CA LEU A 401 20.42 -9.31 13.76
C LEU A 401 21.20 -10.31 14.60
N ASP A 402 22.41 -10.65 14.16
CA ASP A 402 23.36 -11.50 14.88
C ASP A 402 24.38 -10.64 15.61
N HIS A 403 25.21 -11.27 16.44
CA HIS A 403 26.29 -10.60 17.12
C HIS A 403 27.32 -10.01 16.18
N VAL A 404 27.95 -8.94 16.66
CA VAL A 404 29.12 -8.31 16.04
C VAL A 404 30.23 -8.12 17.06
N SER A 405 31.48 -8.02 16.60
CA SER A 405 32.64 -7.80 17.47
C SER A 405 32.79 -6.34 17.95
N ASP A 406 32.11 -5.38 17.31
CA ASP A 406 32.21 -3.96 17.64
C ASP A 406 31.46 -3.61 18.93
N ARG A 407 32.22 -3.36 20.01
CA ARG A 407 31.72 -3.00 21.36
C ARG A 407 30.84 -1.75 21.42
N ARG A 408 30.84 -0.92 20.36
CA ARG A 408 29.98 0.27 20.28
C ARG A 408 28.55 -0.06 19.87
N GLN A 409 28.33 -1.21 19.23
CA GLN A 409 27.01 -1.69 18.83
C GLN A 409 26.28 -2.31 20.00
N ILE A 410 24.95 -2.22 20.02
CA ILE A 410 24.17 -2.95 21.02
C ILE A 410 24.27 -4.45 20.78
N MET A 411 24.45 -4.88 19.52
CA MET A 411 24.62 -6.29 19.15
C MET A 411 26.01 -6.87 19.47
N TYR A 412 26.86 -6.17 20.24
CA TYR A 412 28.04 -6.80 20.84
C TYR A 412 27.59 -7.89 21.83
N PRO A 413 28.19 -9.11 21.83
CA PRO A 413 27.72 -10.28 22.61
C PRO A 413 27.79 -10.12 24.14
N ALA A 414 28.16 -8.94 24.64
CA ALA A 414 28.20 -8.64 26.06
C ALA A 414 27.67 -7.23 26.33
N ILE A 415 26.78 -7.08 27.31
CA ILE A 415 26.21 -5.77 27.63
C ILE A 415 27.26 -4.85 28.26
N THR A 416 27.42 -3.68 27.67
CA THR A 416 28.30 -2.61 28.16
C THR A 416 27.53 -1.63 29.05
N ARG A 417 28.25 -0.71 29.70
CA ARG A 417 27.65 0.36 30.53
C ARG A 417 27.17 1.57 29.71
N ALA A 418 27.10 1.45 28.39
CA ALA A 418 26.62 2.54 27.55
C ALA A 418 25.09 2.69 27.65
N GLU A 419 24.59 3.87 27.31
CA GLU A 419 23.14 4.11 27.25
C GLU A 419 22.47 3.11 26.29
N ALA A 420 21.31 2.59 26.68
CA ALA A 420 20.57 1.57 25.94
C ALA A 420 19.88 2.16 24.70
N ARG A 421 20.67 2.37 23.65
CA ARG A 421 20.25 2.85 22.32
C ARG A 421 20.99 2.12 21.21
N TYR A 422 20.28 1.88 20.11
CA TYR A 422 20.87 1.37 18.87
C TYR A 422 21.91 2.35 18.30
N ALA A 423 23.08 1.83 17.95
CA ALA A 423 24.16 2.55 17.28
C ALA A 423 24.00 2.49 15.75
N ASN A 424 24.90 3.14 15.02
CA ASN A 424 24.77 3.28 13.55
C ASN A 424 24.76 1.93 12.81
N GLY A 425 25.57 0.96 13.23
CA GLY A 425 25.59 -0.39 12.67
C GLY A 425 24.28 -1.13 12.94
N ASP A 426 23.82 -1.14 14.19
CA ASP A 426 22.53 -1.74 14.58
C ASP A 426 21.37 -1.17 13.74
N LEU A 427 21.31 0.17 13.59
CA LEU A 427 20.27 0.84 12.82
C LEU A 427 20.33 0.50 11.33
N ARG A 428 21.54 0.33 10.77
CA ARG A 428 21.73 -0.14 9.39
C ARG A 428 21.23 -1.57 9.23
N GLY A 429 21.53 -2.47 10.19
CA GLY A 429 21.00 -3.83 10.21
C GLY A 429 19.48 -3.85 10.30
N LEU A 430 18.88 -3.11 11.24
CA LEU A 430 17.43 -3.04 11.43
C LEU A 430 16.71 -2.47 10.22
N ALA A 431 17.30 -1.51 9.51
CA ALA A 431 16.78 -1.03 8.23
C ALA A 431 16.74 -2.13 7.15
N ASN A 432 17.60 -3.15 7.23
CA ASN A 432 17.63 -4.28 6.31
C ASN A 432 16.51 -5.31 6.51
N VAL A 433 15.89 -5.32 7.69
CA VAL A 433 14.79 -6.22 8.07
C VAL A 433 13.50 -5.46 8.38
N ALA A 434 13.44 -4.17 8.03
CA ALA A 434 12.33 -3.27 8.29
C ALA A 434 11.07 -3.59 7.45
N VAL A 435 9.93 -3.01 7.82
CA VAL A 435 8.67 -3.12 7.03
C VAL A 435 8.81 -2.56 5.60
N SER A 436 9.88 -1.79 5.30
CA SER A 436 10.22 -1.35 3.94
C SER A 436 10.61 -2.47 2.99
N ARG A 437 10.97 -3.65 3.51
CA ARG A 437 11.27 -4.83 2.71
C ARG A 437 10.06 -5.45 2.03
N GLY A 438 8.84 -5.06 2.41
CA GLY A 438 7.60 -5.55 1.80
C GLY A 438 7.29 -7.02 2.11
N CYS A 439 6.21 -7.53 1.52
CA CYS A 439 5.77 -8.91 1.68
C CYS A 439 6.78 -9.89 1.07
N PHE A 440 6.67 -11.17 1.44
CA PHE A 440 7.29 -12.22 0.65
C PHE A 440 6.45 -12.47 -0.63
N PRO A 441 7.08 -12.85 -1.76
CA PRO A 441 6.40 -13.09 -3.05
C PRO A 441 5.21 -14.07 -3.04
N PHE A 442 5.17 -15.03 -2.12
CA PHE A 442 4.09 -16.02 -2.00
C PHE A 442 2.95 -15.59 -1.08
N GLU A 443 3.07 -14.44 -0.41
CA GLU A 443 2.02 -13.92 0.47
C GLU A 443 1.11 -12.97 -0.31
N PRO A 444 -0.22 -13.05 -0.12
CA PRO A 444 -1.12 -12.02 -0.58
C PRO A 444 -0.64 -10.69 -0.01
N ASN A 445 -0.35 -9.73 -0.89
CA ASN A 445 0.01 -8.38 -0.46
C ASN A 445 -1.29 -7.68 -0.03
N PRO A 446 -1.57 -7.51 1.29
CA PRO A 446 -2.83 -6.89 1.75
C PRO A 446 -2.90 -5.40 1.40
N TYR A 447 -1.85 -4.87 0.76
CA TYR A 447 -1.71 -3.49 0.35
C TYR A 447 -1.59 -3.30 -1.17
N GLY A 448 -1.76 -4.37 -1.97
CA GLY A 448 -1.89 -4.31 -3.42
C GLY A 448 -3.33 -4.01 -3.86
N ARG A 449 -3.51 -3.52 -5.10
CA ARG A 449 -4.85 -3.38 -5.71
C ARG A 449 -5.55 -4.74 -5.75
N ALA A 450 -6.87 -4.75 -5.57
CA ALA A 450 -7.73 -5.93 -5.58
C ALA A 450 -7.81 -6.71 -6.92
N GLY A 451 -6.88 -6.48 -7.85
CA GLY A 451 -6.90 -7.06 -9.20
C GLY A 451 -5.78 -8.07 -9.51
N SER A 452 -4.80 -8.30 -8.62
CA SER A 452 -3.82 -9.37 -8.85
C SER A 452 -4.34 -10.67 -8.26
N THR A 453 -5.19 -11.37 -9.01
CA THR A 453 -5.41 -12.81 -8.86
C THR A 453 -4.15 -13.56 -9.30
N ALA A 454 -3.02 -13.30 -8.64
CA ALA A 454 -1.99 -14.32 -8.57
C ALA A 454 -2.58 -15.37 -7.64
N THR A 455 -3.10 -16.45 -8.21
CA THR A 455 -3.28 -17.71 -7.50
C THR A 455 -1.95 -18.03 -6.85
N ALA A 456 -1.79 -17.64 -5.58
CA ALA A 456 -0.62 -17.96 -4.79
C ALA A 456 -0.57 -19.48 -4.73
N ARG A 457 0.20 -20.09 -5.62
CA ARG A 457 0.48 -21.52 -5.60
C ARG A 457 1.04 -21.76 -4.21
N ARG A 458 0.25 -22.43 -3.37
CA ARG A 458 0.59 -22.68 -1.97
C ARG A 458 1.78 -23.63 -1.99
N LEU A 459 2.99 -23.08 -2.04
CA LEU A 459 4.21 -23.88 -1.98
C LEU A 459 4.15 -24.66 -0.66
N PRO A 460 4.57 -25.94 -0.66
CA PRO A 460 4.66 -26.70 0.57
C PRO A 460 5.49 -25.93 1.60
N PRO A 461 5.23 -26.08 2.91
CA PRO A 461 6.01 -25.39 3.92
C PRO A 461 7.49 -25.83 3.83
N GLY A 462 8.40 -24.87 3.63
CA GLY A 462 9.84 -25.13 3.69
C GLY A 462 10.29 -25.55 5.10
N PRO A 463 11.52 -26.06 5.24
CA PRO A 463 12.07 -26.47 6.54
C PRO A 463 11.98 -25.33 7.57
N THR A 464 11.75 -25.69 8.82
CA THR A 464 11.75 -24.77 9.96
C THR A 464 12.99 -24.94 10.81
N ARG A 465 13.51 -23.85 11.36
CA ARG A 465 14.62 -23.85 12.32
C ARG A 465 14.34 -22.94 13.50
N THR A 466 14.95 -23.23 14.64
CA THR A 466 14.99 -22.34 15.80
C THR A 466 16.44 -22.03 16.15
N VAL A 467 16.75 -20.75 16.24
CA VAL A 467 18.08 -20.22 16.54
C VAL A 467 18.05 -19.63 17.92
N VAL A 468 19.01 -19.97 18.79
CA VAL A 468 19.06 -19.46 20.16
C VAL A 468 20.29 -18.59 20.32
N HIS A 469 20.08 -17.30 20.56
CA HIS A 469 21.16 -16.36 20.90
C HIS A 469 21.19 -16.11 22.41
N THR A 470 22.38 -15.86 22.95
CA THR A 470 22.63 -15.61 24.37
C THR A 470 23.49 -14.35 24.50
N VAL A 471 23.29 -13.55 25.54
CA VAL A 471 24.15 -12.38 25.83
C VAL A 471 24.66 -12.44 27.26
N GLY A 472 25.92 -12.05 27.48
CA GLY A 472 26.54 -11.94 28.80
C GLY A 472 26.71 -10.49 29.28
N LEU A 473 27.34 -10.31 30.43
CA LEU A 473 27.90 -9.01 30.84
C LEU A 473 29.30 -8.84 30.26
N ALA A 474 29.62 -7.61 29.81
CA ALA A 474 31.01 -7.31 29.46
C ALA A 474 31.86 -7.33 30.75
N PRO A 475 33.10 -7.84 30.69
CA PRO A 475 34.03 -7.77 31.81
C PRO A 475 34.30 -6.33 32.25
#